data_AF-A0A1H0R578-F1
#
_entry.id   AF-A0A1H0R578-F1
#
_cell.length_a   1.000
_cell.length_b   1.000
_cell.length_c   1.000
_cell.angle_alpha   90.00
_cell.angle_beta   90.00
_cell.angle_gamma   90.00
#
_symmetry.space_group_name_H-M   'P 1'
#
loop_
_entity.id
_entity.type
_entity.pdbx_description
1 polymer ?
#
loop_
_entity_poly.entity_id
_entity_poly.type
_entity_poly.pdbx_seq_one_letter_code
_entity_poly.pdbx_strand_id
1 'polypeptide(L)' 'MPPARVDPARPLLLGADLEPLRECVRAAAEEVLAQFPTVGDRETQAVVDGWVDQLADLLREIDATATELALRVPS' A
#
# COMPACT_ATOMS: atom_id res chain seq x y z
N MET A 1 -22.33 30.46 3.17
CA MET A 1 -21.05 30.11 2.51
C MET A 1 -21.35 29.75 1.07
N PRO A 2 -20.59 30.26 0.08
CA PRO A 2 -20.69 29.75 -1.29
C PRO A 2 -20.13 28.31 -1.34
N PRO A 3 -20.64 27.44 -2.23
CA PRO A 3 -20.08 26.11 -2.40
C PRO A 3 -18.64 26.22 -2.90
N ALA A 4 -17.72 25.49 -2.28
CA ALA A 4 -16.37 25.36 -2.77
C ALA A 4 -16.43 24.77 -4.19
N ARG A 5 -15.87 25.49 -5.17
CA ARG A 5 -15.70 24.94 -6.52
C ARG A 5 -14.65 23.83 -6.43
N VAL A 6 -15.10 22.59 -6.47
CA VAL A 6 -14.22 21.44 -6.59
C VAL A 6 -13.70 21.43 -8.02
N ASP A 7 -12.39 21.57 -8.16
CA ASP A 7 -11.72 21.44 -9.45
C ASP A 7 -11.86 20.00 -9.95
N PRO A 8 -12.53 19.74 -11.08
CA PRO A 8 -12.73 18.40 -11.61
C PRO A 8 -11.42 17.73 -12.05
N ALA A 9 -10.32 18.48 -12.23
CA ALA A 9 -9.01 17.91 -12.54
C ALA A 9 -8.33 17.25 -11.32
N ARG A 10 -8.67 17.66 -10.09
CA ARG A 10 -8.05 17.11 -8.87
C ARG A 10 -8.35 15.63 -8.64
N PRO A 11 -9.60 15.15 -8.78
CA PRO A 11 -9.90 13.71 -8.74
C PRO A 11 -9.08 12.94 -9.78
N LEU A 12 -9.03 13.40 -11.03
CA LEU A 12 -8.30 12.71 -12.11
C LEU A 12 -6.80 12.55 -11.81
N LEU A 13 -6.15 13.61 -11.32
CA LEU A 13 -4.75 13.57 -10.91
C LEU A 13 -4.52 12.60 -9.75
N LEU A 14 -5.43 12.59 -8.77
CA LEU A 14 -5.37 11.66 -7.65
C LEU A 14 -5.49 10.20 -8.12
N GLY A 15 -6.39 9.91 -9.06
CA GLY A 15 -6.52 8.59 -9.68
C GLY A 15 -5.23 8.14 -10.37
N ALA A 16 -4.60 9.04 -11.14
CA ALA A 16 -3.34 8.78 -11.83
C ALA A 16 -2.16 8.55 -10.87
N ASP A 17 -2.11 9.25 -9.73
CA ASP A 17 -1.04 9.09 -8.74
C ASP A 17 -1.21 7.81 -7.90
N LEU A 18 -2.43 7.27 -7.79
CA LEU A 18 -2.70 6.05 -7.03
C LEU A 18 -2.23 4.78 -7.75
N GLU A 19 -2.17 4.77 -9.09
CA GLU A 19 -1.74 3.59 -9.84
C GLU A 19 -0.24 3.26 -9.62
N PRO A 20 0.71 4.21 -9.75
CA PRO A 20 2.12 3.98 -9.40
C PRO A 20 2.32 3.58 -7.94
N LEU A 21 1.53 4.15 -7.02
CA LEU A 21 1.59 3.79 -5.61
C LEU A 21 1.21 2.32 -5.40
N ARG A 22 0.15 1.84 -6.06
CA ARG A 22 -0.30 0.45 -5.96
C ARG A 22 0.71 -0.53 -6.55
N GLU A 23 1.33 -0.19 -7.68
CA GLU A 23 2.41 -0.99 -8.26
C GLU A 23 3.61 -1.09 -7.30
N CYS A 24 4.03 0.05 -6.72
CA CYS A 24 5.12 0.09 -5.76
C CYS A 24 4.82 -0.75 -4.50
N VAL A 25 3.62 -0.64 -3.96
CA VAL A 25 3.18 -1.37 -2.76
C VAL A 25 3.12 -2.88 -3.02
N ARG A 26 2.62 -3.30 -4.19
CA ARG A 26 2.58 -4.72 -4.58
C ARG A 26 3.99 -5.30 -4.71
N ALA A 27 4.88 -4.59 -5.40
CA ALA A 27 6.27 -5.00 -5.52
C ALA A 27 6.97 -5.10 -4.16
N ALA A 28 6.76 -4.11 -3.28
CA ALA A 28 7.31 -4.13 -1.93
C ALA A 28 6.80 -5.32 -1.11
N ALA A 29 5.53 -5.69 -1.23
CA ALA A 29 4.98 -6.84 -0.51
C ALA A 29 5.61 -8.16 -0.96
N GLU A 30 5.85 -8.31 -2.27
CA GLU A 30 6.55 -9.48 -2.82
C GLU A 30 8.01 -9.53 -2.38
N GLU A 31 8.72 -8.41 -2.38
CA GLU A 31 10.12 -8.34 -1.94
C GLU A 31 10.29 -8.66 -0.45
N VAL A 32 9.39 -8.15 0.41
CA VAL A 32 9.39 -8.41 1.85
C VAL A 32 9.22 -9.90 2.13
N LEU A 33 8.34 -10.58 1.39
CA LEU A 33 8.16 -12.04 1.50
C LEU A 33 9.28 -12.84 0.84
N ALA A 34 10.02 -12.26 -0.11
CA ALA A 34 11.16 -12.93 -0.74
C ALA A 34 12.43 -12.86 0.14
N GLN A 35 12.58 -11.80 0.92
CA GLN A 35 13.71 -11.59 1.81
C GLN A 35 13.33 -11.98 3.25
N PHE A 36 13.29 -13.28 3.55
CA PHE A 36 13.25 -13.76 4.94
C PHE A 36 14.67 -13.87 5.49
N PRO A 37 15.17 -12.91 6.29
CA PRO A 37 16.48 -13.04 6.88
C PRO A 37 16.47 -14.18 7.91
N THR A 38 17.44 -15.08 7.79
CA THR A 38 17.65 -16.15 8.78
C THR A 38 18.61 -15.63 9.85
N VAL A 39 18.09 -15.38 11.06
CA VAL A 39 18.85 -14.79 12.18
C VAL A 39 19.53 -15.85 13.05
N GLY A 40 19.13 -17.11 12.92
CA GLY A 40 19.81 -18.28 13.49
C GLY A 40 19.27 -18.75 14.84
N ASP A 41 18.82 -17.84 15.71
CA ASP A 41 18.09 -18.21 16.92
C ASP A 41 16.57 -18.17 16.73
N ARG A 42 15.85 -19.10 17.36
CA ARG A 42 14.42 -19.32 17.12
C ARG A 42 13.54 -18.17 17.61
N GLU A 43 13.91 -17.53 18.71
CA GLU A 43 13.10 -16.45 19.30
C GLU A 43 13.18 -15.19 18.44
N THR A 44 14.40 -14.79 18.07
CA THR A 44 14.60 -13.68 17.15
C THR A 44 14.03 -13.97 15.77
N GLN A 45 14.14 -15.21 15.27
CA GLN A 45 13.50 -15.59 14.01
C GLN A 45 11.98 -15.40 14.08
N ALA A 46 11.33 -15.87 15.15
CA ALA A 46 9.89 -15.73 15.31
C ALA A 46 9.45 -14.25 15.41
N VAL A 47 10.26 -13.40 16.05
CA VAL A 47 10.01 -11.96 16.08
C VAL A 47 10.11 -11.39 14.66
N VAL A 48 11.20 -11.65 13.95
CA VAL A 48 11.42 -11.18 12.57
C VAL A 48 10.32 -11.63 11.63
N ASP A 49 9.95 -12.92 11.65
CA ASP A 49 8.87 -13.46 10.84
C ASP A 49 7.56 -12.71 11.12
N GLY A 50 7.27 -12.44 12.41
CA GLY A 50 6.10 -11.64 12.80
C GLY A 50 6.13 -10.18 12.33
N TRP A 51 7.30 -9.55 12.23
CA TRP A 51 7.44 -8.22 11.63
C TRP A 51 7.23 -8.24 10.11
N VAL A 52 7.75 -9.26 9.43
CA VAL A 52 7.57 -9.47 7.99
C VAL A 52 6.09 -9.66 7.64
N ASP A 53 5.38 -10.49 8.41
CA ASP A 53 3.94 -10.70 8.24
C ASP A 53 3.14 -9.40 8.42
N GLN A 54 3.42 -8.65 9.50
CA GLN A 54 2.76 -7.35 9.76
C GLN A 54 3.01 -6.33 8.64
N LEU A 55 4.23 -6.28 8.09
CA LEU A 55 4.56 -5.40 6.98
C LEU A 55 3.81 -5.79 5.71
N ALA A 56 3.74 -7.08 5.40
CA ALA A 56 3.00 -7.60 4.25
C ALA A 56 1.49 -7.28 4.37
N ASP A 57 0.92 -7.41 5.56
CA ASP A 57 -0.49 -7.08 5.81
C ASP A 57 -0.76 -5.58 5.68
N LEU A 58 0.12 -4.72 6.19
CA LEU A 58 0.01 -3.27 6.01
C LEU A 58 0.05 -2.87 4.53
N LEU A 59 0.95 -3.48 3.75
CA LEU A 59 1.05 -3.21 2.31
C LEU A 59 -0.23 -3.65 1.58
N ARG A 60 -0.83 -4.79 1.94
CA ARG A 60 -2.13 -5.21 1.39
C ARG A 60 -3.25 -4.23 1.73
N GLU A 61 -3.27 -3.71 2.96
CA GLU A 61 -4.26 -2.72 3.38
C GLU A 61 -4.12 -1.40 2.61
N ILE A 62 -2.88 -0.96 2.34
CA ILE A 62 -2.61 0.22 1.52
C ILE A 62 -3.12 0.00 0.08
N ASP A 63 -2.83 -1.14 -0.58
CA ASP A 63 -3.35 -1.42 -1.93
C ASP A 63 -4.88 -1.49 -1.95
N ALA A 64 -5.50 -2.13 -0.96
CA ALA A 64 -6.96 -2.17 -0.85
C ALA A 64 -7.57 -0.77 -0.71
N THR A 65 -7.00 0.06 0.17
CA THR A 65 -7.44 1.44 0.40
C THR A 65 -7.26 2.30 -0.85
N ALA A 66 -6.11 2.18 -1.52
CA ALA A 66 -5.82 2.88 -2.77
C ALA A 66 -6.77 2.44 -3.90
N THR A 67 -7.09 1.15 -3.98
CA THR A 67 -8.07 0.60 -4.93
C THR A 67 -9.48 1.15 -4.66
N GLU A 68 -9.92 1.16 -3.39
CA GLU A 68 -11.21 1.76 -3.02
C GLU A 68 -11.27 3.24 -3.37
N LEU A 69 -10.19 3.99 -3.13
CA LEU A 69 -10.13 5.41 -3.43
C LEU A 69 -10.17 5.65 -4.94
N ALA A 70 -9.44 4.86 -5.73
CA ALA A 70 -9.46 4.93 -7.19
C ALA A 70 -10.87 4.65 -7.76
N LEU A 71 -11.61 3.70 -7.19
CA LEU A 71 -13.00 3.40 -7.60
C LEU A 71 -14.00 4.53 -7.27
N ARG A 72 -13.70 5.36 -6.26
CA ARG A 72 -14.55 6.49 -5.84
C ARG A 72 -14.23 7.79 -6.58
N VAL A 73 -13.12 7.81 -7.32
CA VAL A 73 -12.62 8.97 -8.03
C VAL A 73 -12.92 8.79 -9.52
N PRO A 74 -13.71 9.68 -10.16
CA PRO A 74 -13.99 9.56 -11.58
C PRO A 74 -12.70 9.71 -12.38
N SER A 75 -12.38 8.68 -13.16
CA SER A 75 -11.31 8.61 -14.17
C SER A 75 -11.69 9.28 -15.49
#